data_AF-A0A955FR81-F1
#
_entry.id   AF-A0A955FR81-F1
#
_cell.length_a   1.000
_cell.length_b   1.000
_cell.length_c   1.000
_cell.angle_alpha   90.00
_cell.angle_beta   90.00
_cell.angle_gamma   90.00
#
_symmetry.space_group_name_H-M   'P 1'
#
loop_
_entity.id
_entity.type
_entity.pdbx_description
1 polymer ?
#
loop_
_entity_poly.entity_id
_entity_poly.type
_entity_poly.pdbx_seq_one_letter_code
_entity_poly.pdbx_strand_id
1 'polypeptide(L)' 'MSKKVYNKLVRDKIPEIIEADGKKAKTIILNNHDYVEELIKKLGEEYEEFKADRNIEELADIQEVLLA' A
#
# COMPACT_ATOMS: atom_id res chain seq x y z
N MET A 1 3.27 22.30 -9.80
CA MET A 1 2.63 20.98 -9.63
C MET A 1 3.24 20.32 -8.41
N SER A 2 2.47 20.04 -7.36
CA SER A 2 2.97 19.34 -6.16
C SER A 2 3.02 17.83 -6.43
N LYS A 3 4.21 17.25 -6.36
CA LYS A 3 4.40 15.79 -6.45
C LYS A 3 4.17 15.20 -5.05
N LYS A 4 3.14 14.38 -4.88
CA LYS A 4 2.94 13.61 -3.64
C LYS A 4 3.60 12.24 -3.82
N VAL A 5 4.54 11.92 -2.94
CA VAL A 5 5.29 10.65 -2.96
C VAL A 5 4.83 9.85 -1.77
N TYR A 6 4.24 8.69 -2.03
CA TYR A 6 3.65 7.84 -1.00
C TYR A 6 4.61 6.73 -0.55
N ASN A 7 5.49 6.23 -1.43
CA ASN A 7 6.41 5.10 -1.15
C ASN A 7 5.72 3.92 -0.45
N LYS A 8 4.50 3.61 -0.89
CA LYS A 8 3.70 2.49 -0.37
C LYS A 8 3.73 1.34 -1.36
N LEU A 9 3.83 0.12 -0.85
CA LEU A 9 3.53 -1.06 -1.63
C LEU A 9 2.04 -1.03 -2.00
N VAL A 10 1.75 -1.04 -3.30
CA VAL A 10 0.39 -1.10 -3.84
C VAL A 10 0.22 -2.42 -4.59
N ARG A 11 -0.85 -3.17 -4.27
CA ARG A 11 -1.18 -4.48 -4.87
C ARG A 11 -2.56 -4.49 -5.53
N ASP A 12 -3.26 -3.38 -5.45
CA ASP A 12 -4.60 -3.14 -5.93
C ASP A 12 -4.59 -2.24 -7.17
N LYS A 13 -5.78 -1.77 -7.56
CA LYS A 13 -5.97 -0.90 -8.72
C LYS A 13 -5.77 0.59 -8.42
N ILE A 14 -5.06 0.94 -7.34
CA ILE A 14 -4.83 2.35 -6.97
C ILE A 14 -4.14 3.14 -8.09
N PRO A 15 -3.12 2.62 -8.80
CA PRO A 15 -2.55 3.33 -9.95
C PRO A 15 -3.61 3.70 -11.01
N GLU A 16 -4.49 2.76 -11.35
CA GLU A 16 -5.57 2.94 -12.31
C GLU A 16 -6.62 3.92 -11.82
N ILE A 17 -6.97 3.88 -10.53
CA ILE A 17 -7.89 4.85 -9.91
C ILE A 17 -7.30 6.27 -9.97
N ILE A 18 -6.01 6.42 -9.66
CA ILE A 18 -5.31 7.72 -9.74
C ILE A 18 -5.31 8.25 -11.18
N GLU A 19 -5.09 7.39 -12.17
CA GLU A 19 -5.09 7.78 -13.58
C GLU A 19 -6.50 8.12 -14.07
N ALA A 20 -7.53 7.38 -13.63
CA ALA A 20 -8.94 7.67 -13.93
C ALA A 20 -9.38 9.03 -13.39
N ASP A 21 -8.81 9.47 -12.27
CA ASP A 21 -8.97 10.81 -11.68
C ASP A 21 -8.26 11.94 -12.46
N GLY A 22 -7.63 11.64 -13.59
CA GLY A 22 -6.87 12.61 -14.39
C GLY A 22 -5.51 13.00 -13.80
N LYS A 23 -5.02 12.26 -12.79
CA LYS A 23 -3.69 12.43 -12.21
C LYS A 23 -2.70 11.49 -12.91
N LYS A 24 -1.42 11.60 -12.56
CA LYS A 24 -0.36 10.69 -13.07
C LYS A 24 0.14 9.81 -11.94
N ALA A 25 -0.03 8.50 -12.09
CA ALA A 25 0.64 7.51 -11.24
C ALA A 25 2.06 7.25 -11.76
N LYS A 26 3.01 7.01 -10.85
CA LYS A 26 4.34 6.49 -11.18
C LYS A 26 4.63 5.32 -10.27
N THR A 27 4.76 4.14 -10.85
CA THR A 27 4.99 2.88 -10.15
C THR A 27 6.33 2.28 -10.57
N ILE A 28 6.87 1.39 -9.73
CA ILE A 28 8.06 0.59 -10.00
C ILE A 28 7.70 -0.84 -9.64
N ILE A 29 8.04 -1.79 -10.51
CA ILE A 29 7.90 -3.22 -10.18
C ILE A 29 9.11 -3.64 -9.38
N LEU A 30 8.88 -4.20 -8.19
CA LEU A 30 9.92 -4.62 -7.28
C LEU A 30 10.45 -6.01 -7.65
N ASN A 31 11.72 -6.27 -7.35
CA ASN A 31 12.26 -7.63 -7.34
C ASN A 31 11.83 -8.35 -6.05
N ASN A 32 12.07 -9.66 -5.96
CA ASN A 32 11.63 -10.46 -4.80
C ASN A 32 12.19 -9.97 -3.46
N HIS A 33 13.44 -9.50 -3.43
CA HIS A 33 14.06 -9.02 -2.19
C HIS A 33 13.39 -7.72 -1.72
N ASP A 34 13.31 -6.73 -2.61
CA ASP A 34 12.73 -5.43 -2.28
C ASP A 34 11.22 -5.54 -2.03
N TYR A 35 10.54 -6.49 -2.66
CA TYR A 35 9.14 -6.80 -2.40
C TYR A 35 8.91 -7.26 -0.95
N VAL A 36 9.75 -8.15 -0.42
CA VAL A 36 9.64 -8.62 0.99
C VAL A 36 9.88 -7.47 1.97
N GLU A 37 10.88 -6.63 1.70
CA GLU A 37 11.16 -5.45 2.53
C GLU A 37 9.97 -4.47 2.54
N GLU A 38 9.36 -4.21 1.39
CA GLU A 38 8.18 -3.35 1.30
C GLU A 38 6.92 -4.00 1.90
N LEU A 39 6.79 -5.33 1.88
CA LEU A 39 5.72 -6.06 2.58
C LEU A 39 5.81 -5.89 4.10
N ILE A 40 7.02 -5.99 4.68
CA ILE A 40 7.22 -5.80 6.12
C ILE A 40 6.85 -4.36 6.52
N LYS A 41 7.22 -3.37 5.71
CA LYS A 41 6.81 -1.98 5.94
C LYS A 41 5.31 -1.81 5.86
N LYS A 42 4.67 -2.43 4.87
CA LYS A 42 3.20 -2.39 4.69
C LYS A 42 2.49 -3.01 5.89
N LEU A 43 2.97 -4.15 6.41
CA LEU A 43 2.43 -4.76 7.63
C LEU A 43 2.47 -3.81 8.83
N GLY A 44 3.58 -3.08 9.00
CA GLY A 44 3.71 -2.08 10.06
C GLY A 44 2.76 -0.89 9.90
N GLU A 45 2.50 -0.46 8.66
CA GLU A 45 1.51 0.57 8.33
C GLU A 45 0.11 0.13 8.74
N GLU A 46 -0.38 -1.03 8.26
CA GLU A 46 -1.73 -1.52 8.59
C GLU A 46 -1.91 -1.78 10.08
N TYR A 47 -0.83 -2.19 10.77
CA TYR A 47 -0.88 -2.38 12.22
C TYR A 47 -1.08 -1.05 12.98
N GLU A 48 -0.42 0.03 12.57
CA GLU A 48 -0.63 1.33 13.20
C GLU A 48 -2.00 1.92 12.83
N GLU A 49 -2.51 1.69 11.61
CA GLU A 49 -3.88 2.05 11.20
C GLU A 49 -4.91 1.28 12.04
N PHE A 50 -4.78 -0.04 12.19
CA PHE A 50 -5.62 -0.84 13.08
C PHE A 50 -5.57 -0.37 14.54
N LYS A 51 -4.39 -0.01 15.04
CA LYS A 51 -4.23 0.46 16.42
C LYS A 51 -4.92 1.81 16.66
N ALA A 52 -4.97 2.66 15.63
CA ALA A 52 -5.65 3.95 15.66
C ALA A 52 -7.17 3.78 15.57
N ASP A 53 -7.66 3.04 14.58
CA ASP A 53 -9.09 3.02 14.22
C ASP A 53 -9.85 1.81 14.77
N ARG A 54 -9.15 0.72 15.10
CA ARG A 54 -9.67 -0.50 15.77
C ARG A 54 -10.88 -1.12 15.08
N ASN A 55 -10.92 -1.05 13.76
CA ASN A 55 -12.02 -1.56 12.95
C ASN A 55 -11.62 -2.88 12.26
N ILE A 56 -12.61 -3.55 11.65
CA ILE A 56 -12.41 -4.85 10.98
C ILE A 56 -11.76 -4.70 9.59
N GLU A 57 -11.87 -3.53 8.97
CA GLU A 57 -11.30 -3.23 7.66
C GLU A 57 -9.76 -3.24 7.77
N GLU A 58 -9.19 -2.56 8.79
CA GLU A 58 -7.73 -2.59 9.02
C GLU A 58 -7.21 -4.00 9.35
N LEU A 59 -8.03 -4.84 10.02
CA LEU A 59 -7.67 -6.25 10.26
C LEU A 59 -7.65 -7.07 8.97
N ALA A 60 -8.56 -6.77 8.03
CA ALA A 60 -8.57 -7.41 6.72
C ALA A 60 -7.33 -6.99 5.91
N ASP A 61 -6.92 -5.72 6.01
CA ASP A 61 -5.72 -5.22 5.34
C ASP A 61 -4.45 -5.90 5.89
N ILE A 62 -4.34 -6.08 7.21
CA ILE A 62 -3.28 -6.90 7.83
C ILE A 62 -3.32 -8.34 7.27
N GLN A 63 -4.50 -8.96 7.21
CA GLN A 63 -4.64 -10.33 6.68
C GLN A 63 -4.17 -10.41 5.22
N GLU A 64 -4.49 -9.43 4.39
CA GLU A 64 -4.04 -9.36 3.00
C GLU A 64 -2.51 -9.30 2.91
N VAL A 65 -1.85 -8.56 3.81
CA VAL A 65 -0.37 -8.50 3.86
C VAL A 65 0.22 -9.87 4.25
N LEU A 66 -0.42 -10.62 5.15
CA LEU A 66 0.06 -11.93 5.60
C LEU A 66 -0.11 -13.05 4.56
N LEU A 67 -1.08 -12.95 3.65
CA LEU A 67 -1.34 -13.94 2.60
C LEU A 67 -0.55 -13.70 1.30
N ALA A 68 0.34 -12.70 1.30
CA ALA A 68 1.05 -12.19 0.13
C ALA A 68 2.17 -13.08 -0.42
#